data_AF-K1ZGA0-F1
#
_entry.id   AF-K1ZGA0-F1
#
_cell.length_a   1.000
_cell.length_b   1.000
_cell.length_c   1.000
_cell.angle_alpha   90.00
_cell.angle_beta   90.00
_cell.angle_gamma   90.00
#
_symmetry.space_group_name_H-M   'P 1'
#
loop_
_entity.id
_entity.type
_entity.pdbx_description
1 polymer ?
#
loop_
_entity_poly.entity_id
_entity_poly.type
_entity_poly.pdbx_seq_one_letter_code
_entity_poly.pdbx_strand_id
1 'polypeptide(L)' 'AYFPGFEKAGRDTCRFRDCQHQSEPGCKVTELLHKNQIREERYTTYLQILAEVEGILTQPNYRERRHRRKKNG' A
#
# COMPACT_ATOMS: atom_id res chain seq x y z
N ALA A 1 -7.08 5.47 4.34
CA ALA A 1 -5.73 5.03 4.01
C ALA A 1 -4.78 6.11 4.48
N TYR A 2 -3.85 5.81 5.39
CA TYR A 2 -2.98 6.83 6.00
C TYR A 2 -1.63 6.84 5.26
N PHE A 3 -1.65 7.28 4.01
CA PHE A 3 -0.43 7.61 3.26
C PHE A 3 -0.51 9.10 2.88
N PRO A 4 0.48 9.92 3.27
CA PRO A 4 0.43 11.37 3.03
C PRO A 4 0.30 11.71 1.53
N GLY A 5 -0.73 12.48 1.17
CA GLY A 5 -1.08 12.79 -0.22
C GLY A 5 -2.17 11.91 -0.83
N PHE A 6 -2.66 10.89 -0.12
CA PHE A 6 -3.74 9.99 -0.56
C PHE A 6 -5.05 10.29 0.19
N GLU A 7 -5.16 11.43 0.88
CA GLU A 7 -6.31 11.77 1.73
C GLU A 7 -7.62 11.81 0.93
N LYS A 8 -7.54 12.20 -0.35
CA LYS A 8 -8.67 12.23 -1.29
C LYS A 8 -9.01 10.85 -1.88
N ALA A 9 -8.09 9.89 -1.80
CA ALA A 9 -8.27 8.51 -2.25
C ALA A 9 -8.37 7.57 -1.03
N GLY A 10 -9.41 7.78 -0.23
CA GLY A 10 -9.75 6.89 0.88
C GLY A 10 -10.01 5.44 0.41
N ARG A 11 -9.93 4.48 1.33
CA ARG A 11 -10.13 3.05 1.04
C ARG A 11 -11.51 2.76 0.43
N ASP A 12 -12.50 3.57 0.78
CA ASP A 12 -13.89 3.46 0.32
C ASP A 12 -14.14 4.10 -1.06
N THR A 13 -13.15 4.78 -1.64
CA THR A 13 -13.29 5.44 -2.94
C THR A 13 -12.83 4.59 -4.11
N CYS A 14 -12.09 3.51 -3.84
CA CYS A 14 -11.67 2.57 -4.86
C CYS A 14 -12.80 1.59 -5.17
N ARG A 15 -12.85 1.13 -6.43
CA ARG A 15 -13.83 0.12 -6.87
C ARG A 15 -13.80 -1.14 -6.02
N PHE A 16 -12.61 -1.57 -5.60
CA PHE A 16 -12.37 -2.77 -4.81
C PHE A 16 -11.92 -2.42 -3.40
N ARG A 17 -12.42 -3.18 -2.42
CA ARG A 17 -12.12 -2.97 -0.99
C ARG A 17 -10.69 -3.38 -0.62
N ASP A 18 -10.13 -4.32 -1.37
CA ASP A 18 -8.79 -4.88 -1.28
C ASP A 18 -7.82 -4.26 -2.29
N CYS A 19 -8.17 -3.10 -2.86
CA CYS A 19 -7.29 -2.37 -3.77
C CYS A 19 -5.96 -2.01 -3.08
N GLN A 20 -4.87 -2.44 -3.70
CA GLN A 20 -3.47 -2.15 -3.43
C GLN A 20 -2.93 -0.98 -4.27
N HIS A 21 -3.77 -0.35 -5.08
CA HIS A 21 -3.46 0.87 -5.81
C HIS A 21 -2.27 0.77 -6.78
N GLN A 22 -2.04 -0.38 -7.41
CA GLN A 22 -0.94 -0.60 -8.36
C GLN A 22 -1.41 -0.54 -9.82
N SER A 23 -2.36 -1.39 -10.20
CA SER A 23 -2.80 -1.56 -11.59
C SER A 23 -4.27 -1.98 -11.69
N GLU A 24 -5.00 -1.91 -10.58
CA GLU A 24 -6.38 -2.35 -10.53
C GLU A 24 -7.31 -1.38 -11.26
N PRO A 25 -8.25 -1.90 -12.06
CA PRO A 25 -9.20 -1.06 -12.78
C PRO A 25 -10.14 -0.35 -11.79
N GLY A 26 -10.33 0.95 -11.97
CA GLY A 26 -11.15 1.77 -11.07
C GLY A 26 -10.48 2.06 -9.72
N CYS A 27 -9.15 1.97 -9.64
CA CYS A 27 -8.39 2.51 -8.52
C CYS A 27 -8.45 4.05 -8.52
N LYS A 28 -8.88 4.63 -7.40
CA LYS A 28 -8.98 6.10 -7.28
C LYS A 28 -7.62 6.77 -7.25
N VAL A 29 -6.61 6.11 -6.66
CA VAL A 29 -5.24 6.63 -6.57
C VAL A 29 -4.63 6.81 -7.96
N THR A 30 -4.72 5.79 -8.83
CA THR A 30 -4.16 5.89 -10.19
C THR A 30 -4.92 6.93 -11.02
N GLU A 31 -6.23 7.05 -10.85
CA GLU A 31 -7.00 8.14 -11.47
C GLU A 31 -6.53 9.53 -11.03
N LEU A 32 -6.27 9.73 -9.73
CA LEU A 32 -5.75 10.99 -9.20
C LEU A 32 -4.30 11.27 -9.64
N LEU A 33 -3.49 10.22 -9.80
CA LEU A 33 -2.15 10.30 -10.39
C LEU A 33 -2.22 10.81 -11.83
N HIS A 34 -3.07 10.20 -12.68
CA HIS A 34 -3.28 10.65 -14.06
C HIS A 34 -3.83 12.10 -14.15
N LYS A 35 -4.57 12.54 -13.13
CA LYS A 35 -5.07 13.91 -12.99
C LYS A 35 -4.06 14.89 -12.38
N ASN A 36 -2.82 14.48 -12.14
CA ASN A 36 -1.79 15.26 -11.45
C ASN A 36 -2.20 15.78 -10.06
N GLN A 37 -3.17 15.13 -9.40
CA GLN A 37 -3.58 15.45 -8.04
C GLN A 37 -2.71 14.74 -6.99
N ILE A 38 -2.04 13.66 -7.40
CA ILE A 38 -0.97 13.00 -6.67
C ILE A 38 0.30 13.16 -7.51
N ARG A 39 1.39 13.61 -6.89
CA ARG A 39 2.68 13.71 -7.59
C ARG A 39 3.23 12.30 -7.84
N GLU A 40 3.78 12.08 -9.03
CA GLU A 40 4.39 10.81 -9.42
C GLU A 40 5.43 10.32 -8.41
N GLU A 41 6.29 11.23 -7.91
CA GLU A 41 7.28 10.92 -6.86
C GLU A 41 6.66 10.25 -5.62
N ARG A 42 5.48 10.71 -5.18
CA ARG A 42 4.79 10.15 -4.00
C ARG A 42 4.24 8.76 -4.31
N TYR A 43 3.70 8.58 -5.51
CA TYR A 43 3.21 7.29 -5.96
C TYR A 43 4.35 6.28 -6.08
N THR A 44 5.51 6.69 -6.60
CA THR A 44 6.70 5.84 -6.67
C THR A 44 7.19 5.44 -5.28
N THR A 45 7.26 6.38 -4.32
CA THR A 45 7.61 6.05 -2.93
C THR A 45 6.60 5.09 -2.30
N TYR A 46 5.31 5.26 -2.58
CA TYR A 46 4.27 4.33 -2.13
C TYR A 46 4.54 2.91 -2.64
N LEU A 47 4.82 2.75 -3.93
CA LEU A 47 5.12 1.44 -4.53
C LEU A 47 6.39 0.81 -3.94
N GLN A 48 7.42 1.60 -3.66
CA GLN A 48 8.65 1.12 -3.01
C GLN A 48 8.36 0.55 -1.62
N ILE A 49 7.62 1.29 -0.78
CA ILE A 49 7.24 0.85 0.56
C ILE A 49 6.36 -0.41 0.49
N LEU A 50 5.42 -0.46 -0.47
CA LEU A 50 4.56 -1.62 -0.67
C LEU A 50 5.39 -2.87 -0.99
N ALA A 51 6.34 -2.76 -1.92
CA ALA A 51 7.25 -3.85 -2.28
C ALA A 51 8.12 -4.31 -1.11
N GLU A 52 8.62 -3.38 -0.28
CA GLU A 52 9.36 -3.72 0.94
C GLU A 52 8.51 -4.51 1.94
N VAL A 53 7.26 -4.08 2.15
CA VAL A 53 6.32 -4.78 3.03
C VAL A 53 6.02 -6.18 2.49
N GLU A 54 5.73 -6.33 1.19
CA GLU A 54 5.52 -7.64 0.57
C GLU A 54 6.74 -8.55 0.69
N GLY A 55 7.94 -8.00 0.48
CA GLY A 55 9.20 -8.73 0.67
C GLY A 55 9.39 -9.19 2.12
N ILE A 56 8.97 -8.40 3.11
CA ILE A 56 8.98 -8.80 4.52
C ILE A 56 7.97 -9.93 4.78
N LEU A 57 6.75 -9.81 4.24
CA LEU A 57 5.66 -10.77 4.47
C LEU A 57 5.91 -12.14 3.84
N THR A 58 6.62 -12.18 2.71
CA THR A 58 6.93 -13.41 1.95
C THR A 58 8.16 -14.17 2.46
N GLN A 59 8.95 -13.59 3.37
CA GLN A 59 10.09 -14.30 3.96
C GLN A 59 9.64 -15.54 4.75
N PRO A 60 10.30 -16.71 4.56
CA PRO A 60 9.87 -18.00 5.12
C PRO A 60 9.72 -17.96 6.66
N ASN A 61 10.60 -17.20 7.33
CA ASN A 61 10.62 -17.13 8.79
C ASN A 61 9.90 -15.88 9.33
N TYR A 62 9.19 -15.09 8.50
CA TYR A 62 8.49 -13.89 8.99
C TYR A 62 7.40 -14.24 10.02
N ARG A 63 6.54 -15.22 9.69
CA ARG A 63 5.48 -15.70 10.58
C ARG A 63 6.05 -16.24 11.90
N GLU A 64 7.11 -17.04 11.80
CA GLU A 64 7.78 -17.64 12.97
C GLU A 64 8.44 -16.59 13.86
N ARG A 65 9.17 -15.62 13.28
CA ARG A 65 9.78 -14.49 14.03
C ARG A 65 8.74 -13.65 14.75
N ARG A 66 7.58 -13.41 14.12
CA ARG A 66 6.46 -12.67 14.73
C ARG A 66 5.86 -13.43 15.92
N HIS A 67 5.66 -14.74 15.80
CA HIS A 67 5.20 -15.59 16.90
C HIS A 67 6.21 -15.65 18.05
N ARG A 68 7.51 -15.75 17.75
CA ARG A 68 8.58 -15.76 18.76
C ARG A 68 8.64 -14.43 19.54
N ARG A 69 8.52 -13.28 18.87
CA ARG A 69 8.46 -11.97 19.53
C ARG A 69 7.29 -11.83 20.51
N LYS A 70 6.10 -12.31 20.15
CA LYS A 70 4.90 -12.28 21.01
C LYS A 70 4.99 -13.20 22.25
N LYS A 71 5.87 -14.20 22.25
CA LYS A 71 6.04 -15.13 23.37
C LYS A 71 7.05 -14.64 24.41
N ASN A 72 7.88 -13.67 24.04
CA ASN A 72 9.00 -13.16 24.84
C ASN A 72 8.80 -11.73 25.36
N GLY A 73 7.61 -11.16 25.19
CA GLY A 73 7.20 -9.87 25.75
C GLY A 73 5.81 -10.01 26.36
#